data_AF-A0A849C7J1-F1
#
_entry.id   AF-A0A849C7J1-F1
#
_cell.length_a   1.000
_cell.length_b   1.000
_cell.length_c   1.000
_cell.angle_alpha   90.00
_cell.angle_beta   90.00
_cell.angle_gamma   90.00
#
_symmetry.space_group_name_H-M   'P 1'
#
loop_
_entity.id
_entity.type
_entity.pdbx_description
1 polymer ?
#
loop_
_entity_poly.entity_id
_entity_poly.type
_entity_poly.pdbx_seq_one_letter_code
_entity_poly.pdbx_strand_id
1 'polypeptide(L)'
;MPMVEPEIAGFYLDRDGDIWERRSDGWRLILQRGVAVDPNSLWDWTEGHVRDYGPFALVHGDAYAARMAAVAFPTARPTGER
;
A
#
# COMPACT_ATOMS: atom_id res chain seq x y z
N MET A 1 -23.06 4.34 -0.96
CA MET A 1 -22.40 4.66 0.32
C MET A 1 -21.20 5.53 -0.02
N PRO A 2 -21.10 6.79 0.43
CA PRO A 2 -19.85 7.52 0.20
C PRO A 2 -18.76 6.80 1.00
N MET A 3 -17.73 6.30 0.31
CA MET A 3 -16.59 5.64 0.97
C MET A 3 -15.82 6.70 1.73
N VAL A 4 -15.96 6.68 3.05
CA VAL A 4 -15.25 7.56 3.98
C VAL A 4 -13.77 7.20 3.93
N GLU A 5 -12.91 8.21 3.78
CA GLU A 5 -11.46 8.03 3.92
C GLU A 5 -11.13 7.50 5.31
N PRO A 6 -10.31 6.45 5.44
CA PRO A 6 -9.84 6.00 6.74
C PRO A 6 -9.09 7.09 7.50
N GLU A 7 -9.53 7.41 8.71
CA GLU A 7 -8.90 8.41 9.58
C GLU A 7 -7.71 7.84 10.37
N ILE A 8 -7.70 6.52 10.59
CA ILE A 8 -6.69 5.84 11.41
C ILE A 8 -5.39 5.70 10.60
N ALA A 9 -4.28 6.13 11.19
CA ALA A 9 -2.95 5.92 10.60
C ALA A 9 -2.63 4.42 10.45
N GLY A 10 -2.06 4.03 9.32
CA GLY A 10 -1.79 2.63 9.03
C GLY A 10 -1.71 2.34 7.54
N PHE A 11 -1.52 1.07 7.19
CA PHE A 11 -1.46 0.63 5.79
C PHE A 11 -2.80 0.09 5.33
N TYR A 12 -3.19 0.45 4.12
CA TYR A 12 -4.46 0.09 3.52
C TYR A 12 -4.23 -0.53 2.15
N LEU A 13 -4.90 -1.64 1.89
CA LEU A 13 -5.04 -2.23 0.56
C LEU A 13 -6.27 -1.63 -0.11
N ASP A 14 -6.09 -1.14 -1.33
CA ASP A 14 -7.19 -0.63 -2.15
C ASP A 14 -7.79 -1.70 -3.07
N ARG A 15 -8.79 -1.32 -3.89
CA ARG A 15 -9.48 -2.26 -4.79
C ARG A 15 -8.60 -2.82 -5.91
N ASP A 16 -7.59 -2.05 -6.31
CA ASP A 16 -6.72 -2.35 -7.45
C ASP A 16 -5.50 -3.19 -7.01
N GLY A 17 -5.34 -3.37 -5.69
CA GLY A 17 -4.30 -4.16 -5.06
C GLY A 17 -3.07 -3.34 -4.67
N ASP A 18 -3.21 -2.01 -4.65
CA ASP A 18 -2.16 -1.09 -4.24
C ASP A 18 -2.15 -0.93 -2.71
N ILE A 19 -0.95 -0.74 -2.16
CA ILE A 19 -0.79 -0.49 -0.72
C ILE A 19 -0.50 0.98 -0.52
N TRP A 20 -1.37 1.61 0.26
CA TRP A 20 -1.27 2.99 0.69
C TRP A 20 -0.96 3.06 2.19
N GLU A 21 -0.26 4.09 2.62
CA GLU A 21 -0.09 4.43 4.02
C GLU A 21 -0.85 5.72 4.33
N ARG A 22 -1.76 5.65 5.30
CA ARG A 22 -2.38 6.82 5.91
C ARG A 22 -1.45 7.38 6.98
N ARG A 23 -1.08 8.64 6.82
CA ARG A 23 -0.31 9.43 7.79
C ARG A 23 -1.13 10.62 8.26
N SER A 24 -0.61 11.33 9.27
CA SER A 24 -1.22 12.58 9.73
C SER A 24 -1.15 13.71 8.71
N ASP A 25 -0.16 13.68 7.81
CA ASP A 25 0.10 14.69 6.78
C ASP A 25 -0.47 14.32 5.39
N GLY A 26 -1.04 13.12 5.23
CA GLY A 26 -1.66 12.72 3.96
C GLY A 26 -1.60 11.23 3.68
N TRP A 27 -1.60 10.89 2.40
CA TRP A 27 -1.52 9.53 1.89
C TRP A 27 -0.20 9.33 1.14
N ARG A 28 0.41 8.16 1.35
CA ARG A 28 1.62 7.77 0.63
C ARG A 28 1.40 6.44 -0.07
N LEU A 29 1.67 6.39 -1.37
CA LEU A 29 1.64 5.14 -2.12
C LEU A 29 2.92 4.35 -1.86
N ILE A 30 2.79 3.13 -1.38
CA ILE A 30 3.91 2.24 -1.01
C ILE A 30 4.12 1.19 -2.09
N LEU A 31 3.03 0.58 -2.55
CA LEU A 31 3.05 -0.41 -3.62
C LEU A 31 2.01 -0.11 -4.65
N GLN A 32 2.44 -0.14 -5.91
CA GLN A 32 1.55 -0.15 -7.05
C GLN A 32 1.61 -1.53 -7.71
N ARG A 33 0.54 -2.31 -7.60
CA ARG A 33 0.39 -3.65 -8.19
C ARG A 33 1.57 -4.58 -7.88
N GLY A 34 2.12 -4.46 -6.67
CA GLY A 34 3.27 -5.24 -6.18
C GLY A 34 4.65 -4.64 -6.48
N VAL A 35 4.73 -3.50 -7.15
CA VAL A 35 5.99 -2.76 -7.39
C VAL A 35 6.15 -1.68 -6.34
N ALA A 36 7.30 -1.66 -5.67
CA ALA A 36 7.63 -0.61 -4.70
C ALA A 36 7.68 0.75 -5.39
N VAL A 37 6.96 1.73 -4.84
CA VAL A 37 7.01 3.13 -5.25
C VAL A 37 7.99 3.88 -4.37
N ASP A 38 8.57 4.97 -4.88
CA ASP A 38 9.50 5.80 -4.10
C ASP A 38 8.86 6.25 -2.77
N PRO A 39 9.47 5.93 -1.61
CA PRO A 39 8.90 6.18 -0.30
C PRO A 39 8.92 7.66 0.11
N ASN A 40 9.51 8.56 -0.67
CA ASN A 40 9.47 10.00 -0.40
C ASN A 40 8.39 10.72 -1.22
N SER A 41 7.74 10.01 -2.14
CA SER A 41 6.67 10.54 -2.96
C SER A 41 5.37 10.62 -2.15
N LEU A 42 5.15 11.78 -1.51
CA LEU A 42 3.85 12.14 -0.94
C LEU A 42 2.91 12.51 -2.08
N TRP A 43 1.72 11.89 -2.09
CA TRP A 43 0.68 12.24 -3.05
C TRP A 43 -0.11 13.42 -2.50
N ASP A 44 0.20 14.61 -3.02
CA ASP A 44 -0.63 15.80 -2.85
C ASP A 44 -1.57 15.93 -4.05
N TRP A 45 -2.86 15.78 -3.79
CA TRP A 45 -3.86 15.65 -4.84
C TRP A 45 -4.09 16.98 -5.53
N THR A 46 -3.54 17.15 -6.74
CA THR A 46 -3.87 18.29 -7.61
C THR A 46 -5.18 18.05 -8.37
N GLU A 47 -5.46 16.78 -8.73
CA GLU A 47 -6.73 16.28 -9.29
C GLU A 47 -6.99 14.84 -8.80
N GLY A 48 -8.26 14.47 -8.61
CA GLY A 48 -8.68 13.18 -8.03
C GLY A 48 -8.58 13.14 -6.50
N HIS A 49 -9.14 12.11 -5.86
CA HIS A 49 -9.05 11.91 -4.41
C HIS A 49 -8.75 10.46 -4.08
N VAL A 50 -8.04 10.19 -2.98
CA VAL A 50 -7.74 8.80 -2.57
C VAL A 50 -9.01 7.94 -2.43
N ARG A 51 -10.14 8.54 -2.06
CA ARG A 51 -11.46 7.87 -1.96
C ARG A 51 -11.89 7.17 -3.26
N ASP A 52 -11.38 7.60 -4.40
CA ASP A 52 -11.75 7.06 -5.73
C ASP A 52 -11.15 5.66 -5.96
N TYR A 53 -10.15 5.27 -5.15
CA TYR A 53 -9.52 3.94 -5.14
C TYR A 53 -10.13 2.98 -4.11
N GLY A 54 -11.08 3.45 -3.30
CA GLY A 54 -11.78 2.62 -2.33
C GLY A 54 -12.53 1.43 -2.95
N PRO A 55 -12.89 0.40 -2.16
CA PRO A 55 -12.79 0.37 -0.70
C PRO A 55 -11.36 0.13 -0.19
N PHE A 56 -11.09 0.60 1.03
CA PHE A 56 -9.81 0.39 1.72
C PHE A 56 -9.96 -0.65 2.83
N ALA A 57 -9.06 -1.63 2.84
CA ALA A 57 -8.94 -2.63 3.89
C ALA A 57 -7.65 -2.42 4.69
N LEU A 58 -7.76 -2.30 6.02
CA LEU A 58 -6.60 -2.16 6.90
C LEU A 58 -5.73 -3.43 6.85
N VAL A 59 -4.43 -3.26 6.65
CA VAL A 59 -3.45 -4.34 6.63
C VAL A 59 -2.91 -4.52 8.05
N HIS A 60 -3.22 -5.64 8.70
CA HIS A 60 -2.68 -6.00 10.02
C HIS A 60 -1.30 -6.68 9.93
N GLY A 61 -0.50 -6.54 10.99
CA GLY A 61 0.95 -6.75 11.05
C GLY A 61 1.51 -8.08 10.52
N ASP A 62 0.73 -9.16 10.52
CA ASP A 62 1.21 -10.47 10.05
C ASP A 62 1.19 -10.59 8.52
N ALA A 63 0.20 -9.99 7.85
CA ALA A 63 0.16 -9.92 6.39
C ALA A 63 1.13 -8.85 5.85
N TYR A 64 1.35 -7.80 6.63
CA TYR A 64 2.24 -6.68 6.30
C TYR A 64 3.71 -7.11 6.17
N ALA A 65 4.25 -7.84 7.14
CA ALA A 65 5.63 -8.32 7.10
C ALA A 65 5.87 -9.31 5.94
N ALA A 66 4.93 -10.22 5.70
CA ALA A 66 5.03 -11.19 4.61
C ALA A 66 4.99 -10.51 3.22
N ARG A 67 4.15 -9.47 3.05
CA ARG A 67 4.04 -8.72 1.79
C ARG A 67 5.23 -7.79 1.56
N MET A 68 5.72 -7.13 2.61
CA MET A 68 6.92 -6.28 2.53
C MET A 68 8.20 -7.08 2.30
N ALA A 69 8.32 -8.29 2.87
CA ALA A 69 9.44 -9.20 2.57
C ALA A 69 9.47 -9.61 1.09
N ALA A 70 8.31 -9.85 0.47
CA ALA A 70 8.22 -10.17 -0.96
C ALA A 70 8.58 -8.98 -1.87
N VAL A 71 8.45 -7.75 -1.36
CA VAL A 71 8.71 -6.50 -2.09
C VAL A 71 10.14 -6.01 -1.91
N ALA A 72 10.71 -6.17 -0.70
CA ALA A 72 12.08 -5.79 -0.39
C ALA A 72 13.12 -6.75 -1.01
N PHE A 73 12.72 -7.99 -1.35
CA PHE A 73 13.56 -9.00 -1.98
C PHE A 73 12.95 -9.54 -3.28
N PRO A 74 13.05 -8.83 -4.42
CA PRO A 74 12.53 -9.32 -5.70
C PRO A 74 13.29 -10.54 -6.27
N THR A 75 14.30 -11.08 -5.59
CA THR A 75 15.10 -12.22 -6.09
C THR A 75 15.49 -13.20 -4.98
N ALA A 76 14.53 -13.86 -4.35
CA ALA A 76 14.76 -15.23 -3.93
C ALA A 76 14.16 -16.15 -5.00
N ARG A 77 14.95 -16.49 -6.02
CA ARG A 77 14.68 -17.73 -6.75
C ARG A 77 14.58 -18.82 -5.67
N PRO A 78 13.59 -19.72 -5.69
CA PRO A 78 13.72 -20.94 -4.91
C PRO A 78 15.04 -21.56 -5.37
N THR A 79 16.03 -21.61 -4.48
CA THR A 79 17.23 -22.40 -4.71
C THR A 79 16.70 -23.83 -4.80
N GLY A 80 16.47 -24.26 -6.03
CA GLY A 80 16.31 -25.66 -6.31
C GLY A 80 17.56 -26.39 -5.88
N GLU A 81 17.33 -27.63 -5.44
CA GLU A 81 18.29 -28.73 -5.36
C GLU A 81 19.11 -28.81 -4.07
N ARG A 82 18.65 -29.69 -3.18
CA ARG A 82 19.10 -31.10 -3.30
C ARG A 82 18.02 -32.09 -2.94
#